data_AF-A0A940VQ58-F1
#
_entry.id   AF-A0A940VQ58-F1
#
_cell.length_a   1.000
_cell.length_b   1.000
_cell.length_c   1.000
_cell.angle_alpha   90.00
_cell.angle_beta   90.00
_cell.angle_gamma   90.00
#
_symmetry.space_group_name_H-M   'P 1'
#
loop_
_entity.id
_entity.type
_entity.pdbx_description
1 polymer ?
#
loop_
_entity_poly.entity_id
_entity_poly.type
_entity_poly.pdbx_seq_one_letter_code
_entity_poly.pdbx_strand_id
1 'polypeptide(L)'
;MILQALNEHYQRLTEDPDSGVAPPGYSPAKVSHVVVIDKSGEIVDIWSISENKGKKSVPKVLLVPEQVDHSVGICANYLCDNVTYALGIENGKNGERAFNKQKFDDFRAKNLELLHEVSTIGAIALSAFLSRWDENYANKDPVLLKVIDDLLKQSYNIIFKLDEENGYIHEQADIKQMWEIKDCNLENDEPVIAQCLITGQVGRVARLHPKIKNVVGAQISGAPFVSFNFDSLISYSPGKRCSDVQSYNAPVSIAASAAYSKSLNYLIASNTNRVRLADTTMIFWADKKGGKVEEMVLAWCLDPVTVDEGESDDGNRRIDPVAARQAKTILERVRTGLPSGDSKFDPQTRCYLLGLAPNNARLSVRFWQTSNFGDLLKHIAQHYDDMQIDGLERIGGMISPWRILRALAVQEEPKNIPPLLGGQFLKAILSGHMYPHTLYNLAINRCRIGGEHGGVNTVRAATIKAFLKRKYRLQGQKQEEELVSMSLNENNPSGAYQLGRLFSLLEKVQRDALGNQINATIRDRYFGAASATPGSVFPLLMRLSRHHIAKADYGNAMDKKIQDVVNRMDAFPSHLNLEEQGKFILGYYHQNQANYQKSDKNLEEKDG
;
A
#
# COMPACT_ATOMS: atom_id res chain seq x y z
N MET A 1 19.58 7.48 -9.00
CA MET A 1 18.16 7.86 -9.28
C MET A 1 17.24 7.62 -8.08
N ILE A 2 16.76 6.41 -7.77
CA ILE A 2 15.79 6.18 -6.66
C ILE A 2 16.36 6.60 -5.30
N LEU A 3 17.53 6.06 -4.94
CA LEU A 3 18.17 6.34 -3.65
C LEU A 3 18.53 7.82 -3.49
N GLN A 4 18.89 8.47 -4.60
CA GLN A 4 19.17 9.91 -4.63
C GLN A 4 17.90 10.72 -4.36
N ALA A 5 16.79 10.43 -5.04
CA ALA A 5 15.52 11.12 -4.81
C ALA A 5 14.99 10.90 -3.37
N LEU A 6 15.21 9.72 -2.80
CA LEU A 6 14.88 9.45 -1.39
C LEU A 6 15.79 10.22 -0.42
N ASN A 7 17.08 10.36 -0.74
CA ASN A 7 18.04 11.13 0.04
C ASN A 7 17.73 12.63 0.00
N GLU A 8 17.41 13.18 -1.18
CA GLU A 8 16.96 14.57 -1.35
C GLU A 8 15.63 14.81 -0.62
N HIS A 9 14.71 13.83 -0.64
CA HIS A 9 13.49 13.89 0.14
C HIS A 9 13.77 13.91 1.65
N TYR A 10 14.70 13.08 2.14
CA TYR A 10 15.11 13.11 3.55
C TYR A 10 15.63 14.48 3.97
N GLN A 11 16.49 15.10 3.16
CA GLN A 11 17.01 16.45 3.43
C GLN A 11 15.87 17.47 3.58
N ARG A 12 14.87 17.42 2.69
CA ARG A 12 13.69 18.29 2.78
C ARG A 12 12.85 18.03 4.03
N LEU A 13 12.72 16.77 4.46
CA LEU A 13 12.02 16.42 5.69
C LEU A 13 12.75 16.95 6.92
N THR A 14 14.08 16.84 6.97
CA THR A 14 14.86 17.35 8.11
C THR A 14 14.85 18.87 8.23
N GLU A 15 14.55 19.58 7.14
CA GLU A 15 14.35 21.03 7.12
C GLU A 15 12.93 21.45 7.52
N ASP A 16 11.99 20.50 7.62
CA ASP A 16 10.60 20.71 8.07
C ASP A 16 10.47 20.23 9.53
N PRO A 17 10.35 21.16 10.51
CA PRO A 17 10.22 20.81 11.93
C PRO A 17 9.00 19.93 12.24
N ASP A 18 7.95 20.01 11.41
CA ASP A 18 6.70 19.28 11.59
C ASP A 18 6.70 17.92 10.89
N SER A 19 7.81 17.52 10.25
CA SER A 19 7.90 16.24 9.53
C SER A 19 7.88 15.04 10.49
N GLY A 20 8.34 15.21 11.73
CA GLY A 20 8.52 14.12 12.68
C GLY A 20 9.57 13.07 12.28
N VAL A 21 10.36 13.35 11.23
CA VAL A 21 11.45 12.47 10.79
C VAL A 21 12.68 12.69 11.66
N ALA A 22 13.29 11.59 12.10
CA ALA A 22 14.47 11.66 12.95
C ALA A 22 15.68 12.23 12.19
N PRO A 23 16.43 13.19 12.76
CA PRO A 23 17.67 13.71 12.17
C PRO A 23 18.78 12.65 12.09
N PRO A 24 19.88 12.95 11.36
CA PRO A 24 21.06 12.08 11.31
C PRO A 24 21.59 11.76 12.71
N GLY A 25 21.96 10.50 12.97
CA GLY A 25 22.45 10.05 14.28
C GLY A 25 21.35 9.81 15.34
N TYR A 26 20.07 10.00 15.02
CA TYR A 26 18.97 9.77 15.96
C TYR A 26 17.89 8.86 15.36
N SER A 27 17.20 8.10 16.20
CA SER A 27 16.08 7.26 15.79
C SER A 27 14.88 7.37 16.74
N PRO A 28 13.65 7.14 16.26
CA PRO A 28 12.48 7.11 17.13
C PRO A 28 12.46 5.81 17.94
N ALA A 29 12.41 5.91 19.27
CA ALA A 29 12.31 4.78 20.17
C ALA A 29 11.00 4.80 20.98
N LYS A 30 10.42 3.62 21.19
CA LYS A 30 9.28 3.42 22.09
C LYS A 30 9.79 3.35 23.53
N VAL A 31 9.53 4.40 24.29
CA VAL A 31 9.97 4.55 25.68
C VAL A 31 8.76 4.43 26.58
N SER A 32 8.83 3.50 27.55
CA SER A 32 7.74 3.27 28.50
C SER A 32 7.97 3.99 29.82
N HIS A 33 9.23 4.10 30.26
CA HIS A 33 9.58 4.62 31.59
C HIS A 33 10.79 5.55 31.58
N VAL A 34 10.86 6.38 32.62
CA VAL A 34 11.96 7.31 32.89
C VAL A 34 12.51 7.01 34.28
N VAL A 35 13.81 6.74 34.37
CA VAL A 35 14.54 6.61 35.63
C VAL A 35 14.99 8.00 36.06
N VAL A 36 14.47 8.48 37.19
CA VAL A 36 14.82 9.77 37.76
C VAL A 36 15.93 9.56 38.78
N ILE A 37 17.06 10.21 38.54
CA ILE A 37 18.24 10.14 39.40
C ILE A 37 18.55 11.49 40.01
N ASP A 38 19.05 11.52 41.24
CA ASP A 38 19.55 12.74 41.86
C ASP A 38 20.97 13.10 41.36
N LYS A 39 21.52 14.22 41.85
CA LYS A 39 22.87 14.69 41.49
C LYS A 39 23.99 13.73 41.91
N SER A 40 23.72 12.79 42.82
CA SER A 40 24.66 11.78 43.29
C SER A 40 24.57 10.45 42.53
N GLY A 41 23.56 10.32 41.66
CA GLY A 41 23.28 9.11 40.88
C GLY A 41 22.39 8.09 41.60
N GLU A 42 21.71 8.47 42.68
CA GLU A 42 20.72 7.61 43.36
C GLU A 42 19.37 7.69 42.66
N ILE A 43 18.64 6.56 42.59
CA ILE A 43 17.28 6.55 42.02
C ILE A 43 16.33 7.24 43.00
N VAL A 44 15.70 8.30 42.54
CA VAL A 44 14.66 9.02 43.29
C VAL A 44 13.29 8.45 42.96
N ASP A 45 13.01 8.22 41.68
CA ASP A 45 11.73 7.72 41.21
C ASP A 45 11.84 7.03 39.83
N ILE A 46 10.81 6.27 39.44
CA ILE A 46 10.68 5.72 38.10
C ILE A 46 9.26 5.99 37.58
N TRP A 47 9.16 6.85 36.58
CA TRP A 47 7.89 7.30 36.03
C TRP A 47 7.51 6.50 34.79
N SER A 48 6.24 6.09 34.69
CA SER A 48 5.67 5.67 33.41
C SER A 48 5.31 6.90 32.58
N ILE A 49 5.77 6.93 31.33
CA ILE A 49 5.40 7.96 30.34
C ILE A 49 4.50 7.41 29.24
N SER A 50 3.96 6.21 29.45
CA SER A 50 3.05 5.55 28.51
C SER A 50 1.66 6.19 28.60
N GLU A 51 0.97 6.30 27.47
CA GLU A 51 -0.38 6.84 27.37
C GLU A 51 -1.41 5.70 27.32
N ASN A 52 -2.53 5.85 28.03
CA ASN A 52 -3.62 4.89 27.99
C ASN A 52 -4.53 5.17 26.78
N LYS A 53 -4.44 4.33 25.74
CA LYS A 53 -5.43 4.29 24.64
C LYS A 53 -6.41 3.14 24.87
N GLY A 54 -7.55 3.46 25.49
CA GLY A 54 -8.55 2.46 25.88
C GLY A 54 -8.03 1.52 26.96
N LYS A 55 -8.02 0.20 26.70
CA LYS A 55 -7.48 -0.82 27.62
C LYS A 55 -5.98 -1.11 27.43
N LYS A 56 -5.31 -0.46 26.48
CA LYS A 56 -3.89 -0.69 26.17
C LYS A 56 -3.03 0.49 26.62
N SER A 57 -1.98 0.20 27.38
CA SER A 57 -0.89 1.14 27.65
C SER A 57 0.01 1.20 26.42
N VAL A 58 0.22 2.39 25.87
CA VAL A 58 1.00 2.63 24.64
C VAL A 58 2.23 3.48 25.01
N PRO A 59 3.45 3.01 24.74
CA PRO A 59 4.66 3.76 25.07
C PRO A 59 4.75 5.04 24.24
N LYS A 60 5.39 6.06 24.80
CA LYS A 60 5.66 7.31 24.09
C LYS A 60 6.80 7.11 23.10
N VAL A 61 6.67 7.66 21.90
CA VAL A 61 7.76 7.66 20.91
C VAL A 61 8.61 8.91 21.14
N LEU A 62 9.88 8.72 21.49
CA LEU A 62 10.85 9.79 21.72
C LEU A 62 11.99 9.70 20.72
N LEU A 63 12.62 10.84 20.44
CA LEU A 63 13.82 10.91 19.63
C LEU A 63 15.04 10.66 20.51
N VAL A 64 15.78 9.59 20.24
CA VAL A 64 16.93 9.16 21.04
C VAL A 64 18.15 8.94 20.15
N PRO A 65 19.38 8.83 20.71
CA PRO A 65 20.56 8.37 19.98
C PRO A 65 20.27 7.12 19.15
N GLU A 66 20.81 7.05 17.92
CA GLU A 66 20.55 5.98 16.96
C GLU A 66 20.68 4.59 17.61
N GLN A 67 19.59 3.83 17.56
CA GLN A 67 19.47 2.51 18.18
C GLN A 67 19.88 1.41 17.18
N VAL A 68 20.64 0.43 17.65
CA VAL A 68 20.95 -0.80 16.92
C VAL A 68 20.00 -1.93 17.35
N ASP A 69 19.69 -2.83 16.40
CA ASP A 69 18.90 -4.04 16.71
C ASP A 69 19.77 -5.04 17.49
N HIS A 70 19.30 -5.53 18.66
CA HIS A 70 19.98 -6.56 19.47
C HIS A 70 19.96 -7.98 18.86
N SER A 71 19.83 -8.10 17.54
CA SER A 71 19.67 -9.39 16.85
C SER A 71 20.97 -10.20 16.71
N VAL A 72 22.13 -9.60 16.97
CA VAL A 72 23.45 -10.22 16.86
C VAL A 72 24.29 -9.88 18.08
N GLY A 73 24.55 -10.86 18.94
CA GLY A 73 25.39 -10.70 20.12
C GLY A 73 24.81 -9.77 21.19
N ILE A 74 25.63 -9.45 22.19
CA ILE A 74 25.35 -8.44 23.21
C ILE A 74 25.79 -7.11 22.63
N CYS A 75 24.87 -6.16 22.47
CA CYS A 75 25.17 -4.83 21.95
C CYS A 75 24.16 -3.84 22.52
N ALA A 76 24.61 -3.04 23.48
CA ALA A 76 23.84 -2.02 24.16
C ALA A 76 23.68 -0.76 23.30
N ASN A 77 22.64 0.01 23.57
CA ASN A 77 22.39 1.32 22.99
C ASN A 77 22.87 2.46 23.89
N TYR A 78 23.00 3.66 23.33
CA TYR A 78 23.41 4.85 24.08
C TYR A 78 22.20 5.52 24.73
N LEU A 79 22.30 5.77 26.04
CA LEU A 79 21.42 6.57 26.89
C LEU A 79 19.93 6.16 26.94
N CYS A 80 19.52 5.20 26.11
CA CYS A 80 18.18 4.68 25.95
C CYS A 80 18.31 3.21 25.55
N ASP A 81 17.81 2.30 26.38
CA ASP A 81 17.77 0.86 26.09
C ASP A 81 16.65 0.19 26.89
N ASN A 82 16.34 -1.07 26.61
CA ASN A 82 15.38 -1.84 27.41
C ASN A 82 15.92 -2.12 28.83
N VAL A 83 15.01 -2.48 29.74
CA VAL A 83 15.31 -2.74 31.16
C VAL A 83 16.46 -3.73 31.38
N THR A 84 16.61 -4.70 30.47
CA THR A 84 17.62 -5.74 30.57
C THR A 84 19.04 -5.21 30.32
N TYR A 85 19.20 -4.25 29.41
CA TYR A 85 20.49 -3.59 29.20
C TYR A 85 20.68 -2.42 30.16
N ALA A 86 19.68 -1.56 30.32
CA ALA A 86 19.82 -0.32 31.07
C ALA A 86 19.91 -0.52 32.60
N LEU A 87 19.24 -1.54 33.15
CA LEU A 87 19.26 -1.87 34.59
C LEU A 87 19.82 -3.26 34.89
N GLY A 88 20.07 -4.10 33.88
CA GLY A 88 20.55 -5.47 34.08
C GLY A 88 19.49 -6.46 34.50
N ILE A 89 18.20 -6.16 34.36
CA ILE A 89 17.12 -6.99 34.95
C ILE A 89 16.38 -7.77 33.85
N GLU A 90 16.23 -9.07 34.02
CA GLU A 90 15.42 -9.91 33.14
C GLU A 90 14.63 -10.99 33.92
N ASN A 91 13.64 -11.57 33.23
CA ASN A 91 12.98 -12.77 33.70
C ASN A 91 13.88 -13.99 33.42
N GLY A 92 14.22 -14.72 34.47
CA GLY A 92 14.88 -16.02 34.45
C GLY A 92 13.98 -17.12 33.88
N LYS A 93 14.52 -18.34 33.79
CA LYS A 93 13.89 -19.45 33.07
C LYS A 93 12.56 -19.91 33.67
N ASN A 94 12.34 -19.73 34.98
CA ASN A 94 11.06 -20.06 35.63
C ASN A 94 10.28 -18.80 36.05
N GLY A 95 10.61 -17.64 35.47
CA GLY A 95 9.97 -16.36 35.78
C GLY A 95 10.50 -15.70 37.05
N GLU A 96 11.53 -16.26 37.71
CA GLU A 96 12.27 -15.56 38.76
C GLU A 96 13.03 -14.36 38.19
N ARG A 97 13.24 -13.33 39.00
CA ARG A 97 14.06 -12.18 38.59
C ARG A 97 15.54 -12.58 38.56
N ALA A 98 16.24 -12.20 37.51
CA ALA A 98 17.67 -12.46 37.35
C ALA A 98 18.41 -11.17 36.94
N PHE A 99 19.65 -11.05 37.41
CA PHE A 99 20.53 -9.95 37.02
C PHE A 99 21.47 -10.37 35.87
N ASN A 100 21.29 -9.79 34.69
CA ASN A 100 22.12 -10.01 33.52
C ASN A 100 23.31 -9.03 33.51
N LYS A 101 24.36 -9.42 34.23
CA LYS A 101 25.58 -8.62 34.37
C LYS A 101 26.23 -8.29 33.02
N GLN A 102 26.26 -9.22 32.07
CA GLN A 102 26.95 -8.99 30.79
C GLN A 102 26.30 -7.87 29.95
N LYS A 103 24.96 -7.86 29.86
CA LYS A 103 24.23 -6.82 29.11
C LYS A 103 24.31 -5.46 29.79
N PHE A 104 24.23 -5.44 31.12
CA PHE A 104 24.39 -4.19 31.88
C PHE A 104 25.82 -3.65 31.81
N ASP A 105 26.84 -4.50 31.92
CA ASP A 105 28.24 -4.10 31.84
C ASP A 105 28.57 -3.49 30.47
N ASP A 106 27.99 -4.02 29.38
CA ASP A 106 28.11 -3.46 28.03
C ASP A 106 27.44 -2.07 27.92
N PHE A 107 26.22 -1.93 28.44
CA PHE A 107 25.52 -0.63 28.50
C PHE A 107 26.31 0.38 29.34
N ARG A 108 26.80 -0.03 30.50
CA ARG A 108 27.62 0.79 31.41
C ARG A 108 28.88 1.27 30.73
N ALA A 109 29.69 0.36 30.17
CA ALA A 109 30.97 0.72 29.56
C ALA A 109 30.77 1.72 28.41
N LYS A 110 29.80 1.44 27.54
CA LYS A 110 29.48 2.24 26.35
C LYS A 110 29.04 3.67 26.70
N ASN A 111 28.18 3.80 27.72
CA ASN A 111 27.68 5.11 28.16
C ASN A 111 28.69 5.86 29.03
N LEU A 112 29.49 5.20 29.87
CA LEU A 112 30.58 5.86 30.59
C LEU A 112 31.62 6.45 29.64
N GLU A 113 31.98 5.71 28.59
CA GLU A 113 32.90 6.21 27.56
C GLU A 113 32.30 7.41 26.80
N LEU A 114 30.98 7.45 26.56
CA LEU A 114 30.33 8.61 25.96
C LEU A 114 30.34 9.83 26.90
N LEU A 115 30.12 9.61 28.20
CA LEU A 115 29.91 10.69 29.17
C LEU A 115 31.22 11.20 29.80
N HIS A 116 32.34 10.49 29.64
CA HIS A 116 33.62 10.81 30.29
C HIS A 116 34.12 12.24 30.02
N GLU A 117 33.85 12.78 28.82
CA GLU A 117 34.30 14.12 28.41
C GLU A 117 33.25 15.22 28.65
N VAL A 118 32.07 14.87 29.21
CA VAL A 118 30.96 15.81 29.42
C VAL A 118 30.87 16.22 30.89
N SER A 119 31.01 17.52 31.16
CA SER A 119 31.05 18.07 32.53
C SER A 119 29.67 18.51 33.07
N THR A 120 28.57 18.13 32.43
CA THR A 120 27.22 18.49 32.90
C THR A 120 26.83 17.70 34.14
N ILE A 121 25.99 18.29 35.00
CA ILE A 121 25.49 17.63 36.21
C ILE A 121 24.77 16.32 35.85
N GLY A 122 23.99 16.31 34.75
CA GLY A 122 23.32 15.11 34.25
C GLY A 122 24.29 14.01 33.83
N ALA A 123 25.38 14.35 33.12
CA ALA A 123 26.41 13.37 32.74
C ALA A 123 27.15 12.79 33.94
N ILE A 124 27.48 13.63 34.93
CA ILE A 124 28.14 13.22 36.17
C ILE A 124 27.23 12.31 36.99
N ALA A 125 25.96 12.69 37.17
CA ALA A 125 24.96 11.91 37.89
C ALA A 125 24.74 10.54 37.23
N LEU A 126 24.55 10.51 35.91
CA LEU A 126 24.37 9.25 35.18
C LEU A 126 25.63 8.38 35.22
N SER A 127 26.83 8.97 35.14
CA SER A 127 28.08 8.24 35.29
C SER A 127 28.25 7.64 36.69
N ALA A 128 27.84 8.37 37.73
CA ALA A 128 27.84 7.89 39.11
C ALA A 128 26.84 6.74 39.30
N PHE A 129 25.62 6.88 38.77
CA PHE A 129 24.61 5.81 38.74
C PHE A 129 25.18 4.55 38.09
N LEU A 130 25.68 4.66 36.85
CA LEU A 130 26.20 3.53 36.09
C LEU A 130 27.37 2.85 36.79
N SER A 131 28.25 3.62 37.45
CA SER A 131 29.41 3.07 38.16
C SER A 131 29.04 2.35 39.46
N ARG A 132 27.99 2.82 40.16
CA ARG A 132 27.54 2.27 41.46
C ARG A 132 26.58 1.10 41.31
N TRP A 133 25.73 1.13 40.27
CA TRP A 133 24.66 0.16 40.08
C TRP A 133 25.20 -1.26 39.85
N ASP A 134 24.67 -2.21 40.63
CA ASP A 134 25.02 -3.63 40.58
C ASP A 134 23.82 -4.51 40.99
N GLU A 135 24.05 -5.82 41.04
CA GLU A 135 23.03 -6.80 41.45
C GLU A 135 22.48 -6.56 42.87
N ASN A 136 23.31 -6.08 43.80
CA ASN A 136 22.87 -5.82 45.17
C ASN A 136 21.92 -4.62 45.24
N TYR A 137 22.24 -3.54 44.51
CA TYR A 137 21.37 -2.38 44.37
C TYR A 137 20.05 -2.77 43.70
N ALA A 138 20.10 -3.45 42.55
CA ALA A 138 18.90 -3.84 41.80
C ALA A 138 17.93 -4.71 42.64
N ASN A 139 18.46 -5.55 43.54
CA ASN A 139 17.65 -6.41 44.39
C ASN A 139 17.07 -5.74 45.65
N LYS A 140 17.61 -4.59 46.08
CA LYS A 140 17.25 -3.91 47.32
C LYS A 140 16.58 -2.56 47.12
N ASP A 141 16.70 -1.97 45.93
CA ASP A 141 16.18 -0.64 45.65
C ASP A 141 14.64 -0.58 45.80
N PRO A 142 14.11 0.19 46.76
CA PRO A 142 12.68 0.19 47.06
C PRO A 142 11.82 0.86 46.00
N VAL A 143 12.40 1.70 45.13
CA VAL A 143 11.68 2.39 44.05
C VAL A 143 11.48 1.42 42.89
N LEU A 144 12.56 0.80 42.42
CA LEU A 144 12.57 -0.20 41.38
C LEU A 144 11.65 -1.37 41.72
N LEU A 145 11.73 -1.90 42.94
CA LEU A 145 10.93 -3.06 43.36
C LEU A 145 9.41 -2.82 43.26
N LYS A 146 8.93 -1.57 43.27
CA LYS A 146 7.50 -1.24 43.11
C LYS A 146 7.02 -1.33 41.65
N VAL A 147 7.92 -1.12 40.68
CA VAL A 147 7.57 -1.00 39.25
C VAL A 147 8.20 -2.08 38.37
N ILE A 148 9.09 -2.91 38.93
CA ILE A 148 9.86 -3.94 38.21
C ILE A 148 8.99 -4.91 37.42
N ASP A 149 7.85 -5.32 37.95
CA ASP A 149 6.92 -6.23 37.27
C ASP A 149 6.29 -5.57 36.04
N ASP A 150 6.09 -4.25 36.06
CA ASP A 150 5.59 -3.51 34.90
C ASP A 150 6.68 -3.31 33.84
N LEU A 151 7.90 -2.98 34.29
CA LEU A 151 9.09 -2.89 33.43
C LEU A 151 9.40 -4.20 32.71
N LEU A 152 9.20 -5.35 33.36
CA LEU A 152 9.48 -6.66 32.78
C LEU A 152 8.33 -7.21 31.91
N LYS A 153 7.10 -6.71 32.06
CA LYS A 153 5.96 -7.10 31.20
C LYS A 153 6.11 -6.62 29.76
N GLN A 154 6.81 -5.50 29.56
CA GLN A 154 6.94 -4.86 28.26
C GLN A 154 8.40 -4.56 27.96
N SER A 155 8.97 -5.17 26.92
CA SER A 155 10.34 -4.93 26.46
C SER A 155 10.48 -3.59 25.71
N TYR A 156 9.95 -2.51 26.29
CA TYR A 156 10.15 -1.14 25.79
C TYR A 156 11.40 -0.52 26.41
N ASN A 157 11.84 0.58 25.81
CA ASN A 157 13.05 1.27 26.26
C ASN A 157 12.75 2.14 27.48
N ILE A 158 13.81 2.40 28.26
CA ILE A 158 13.83 3.35 29.35
C ILE A 158 14.89 4.42 29.10
N ILE A 159 14.70 5.59 29.68
CA ILE A 159 15.63 6.74 29.59
C ILE A 159 15.88 7.33 30.97
N PHE A 160 16.85 8.23 31.07
CA PHE A 160 17.26 8.86 32.32
C PHE A 160 16.91 10.35 32.38
N LYS A 161 16.58 10.82 33.59
CA LYS A 161 16.27 12.21 33.91
C LYS A 161 16.97 12.61 35.21
N LEU A 162 17.50 13.82 35.27
CA LEU A 162 18.01 14.41 36.51
C LEU A 162 16.86 15.02 37.31
N ASP A 163 16.83 14.76 38.62
CA ASP A 163 15.81 15.30 39.52
C ASP A 163 15.81 16.83 39.54
N GLU A 164 14.64 17.42 39.70
CA GLU A 164 14.38 18.88 39.68
C GLU A 164 14.75 19.63 38.37
N GLU A 165 15.29 18.95 37.35
CA GLU A 165 15.58 19.55 36.03
C GLU A 165 14.49 19.23 34.99
N ASN A 166 14.30 20.14 34.02
CA ASN A 166 13.40 19.90 32.87
C ASN A 166 14.12 19.15 31.74
N GLY A 167 13.37 18.32 31.00
CA GLY A 167 13.91 17.48 29.92
C GLY A 167 14.56 16.18 30.41
N TYR A 168 15.13 15.43 29.46
CA TYR A 168 15.84 14.16 29.72
C TYR A 168 17.36 14.32 29.54
N ILE A 169 18.16 13.44 30.15
CA ILE A 169 19.63 13.54 30.11
C ILE A 169 20.14 13.48 28.65
N HIS A 170 19.60 12.60 27.83
CA HIS A 170 19.96 12.51 26.40
C HIS A 170 19.56 13.74 25.57
N GLU A 171 18.74 14.64 26.12
CA GLU A 171 18.34 15.88 25.44
C GLU A 171 19.28 17.05 25.70
N GLN A 172 20.16 16.94 26.71
CA GLN A 172 21.10 18.00 27.09
C GLN A 172 22.10 18.30 25.96
N ALA A 173 22.35 19.59 25.70
CA ALA A 173 23.11 20.05 24.54
C ALA A 173 24.53 19.46 24.46
N ASP A 174 25.26 19.43 25.58
CA ASP A 174 26.63 18.92 25.61
C ASP A 174 26.69 17.40 25.39
N ILE A 175 25.67 16.67 25.87
CA ILE A 175 25.55 15.22 25.66
C ILE A 175 25.20 14.91 24.20
N LYS A 176 24.30 15.70 23.58
CA LYS A 176 24.00 15.59 22.15
C LYS A 176 25.23 15.85 21.29
N GLN A 177 25.99 16.91 21.60
CA GLN A 177 27.20 17.24 20.86
C GLN A 177 28.22 16.10 20.95
N MET A 178 28.41 15.53 22.13
CA MET A 178 29.31 14.39 22.32
C MET A 178 28.82 13.14 21.57
N TRP A 179 27.52 12.88 21.59
CA TRP A 179 26.92 11.81 20.81
C TRP A 179 27.15 11.99 19.31
N GLU A 180 26.93 13.19 18.77
CA GLU A 180 27.11 13.47 17.34
C GLU A 180 28.57 13.29 16.91
N ILE A 181 29.54 13.65 17.76
CA ILE A 181 30.97 13.38 17.51
C ILE A 181 31.24 11.87 17.52
N LYS A 182 30.69 11.14 18.49
CA LYS A 182 30.93 9.71 18.65
C LYS A 182 30.26 8.90 17.55
N ASP A 183 29.02 9.21 17.16
CA ASP A 183 28.25 8.58 16.08
C ASP A 183 29.03 8.57 14.76
N CYS A 184 29.72 9.67 14.43
CA CYS A 184 30.60 9.75 13.26
C CYS A 184 31.74 8.71 13.27
N ASN A 185 32.13 8.21 14.45
CA ASN A 185 33.29 7.37 14.67
C ASN A 185 32.98 5.89 14.95
N LEU A 186 31.70 5.48 15.08
CA LEU A 186 31.28 4.23 15.75
C LEU A 186 31.69 2.86 15.17
N GLU A 187 32.10 2.70 13.91
CA GLU A 187 32.47 1.35 13.44
C GLU A 187 33.94 0.99 13.75
N ASN A 188 34.12 -0.09 14.51
CA ASN A 188 35.39 -0.70 14.96
C ASN A 188 36.13 -1.53 13.88
N ASP A 189 35.52 -1.74 12.71
CA ASP A 189 36.20 -2.33 11.56
C ASP A 189 37.08 -1.26 10.87
N GLU A 190 38.18 -1.66 10.21
CA GLU A 190 38.94 -0.74 9.36
C GLU A 190 37.98 -0.03 8.39
N PRO A 191 37.86 1.30 8.46
CA PRO A 191 36.85 2.03 7.72
C PRO A 191 37.08 1.84 6.22
N VAL A 192 36.11 1.23 5.54
CA VAL A 192 36.13 1.17 4.08
C VAL A 192 35.77 2.54 3.55
N ILE A 193 36.75 3.21 2.95
CA ILE A 193 36.59 4.52 2.33
C ILE A 193 36.40 4.33 0.83
N ALA A 194 35.28 4.84 0.31
CA ALA A 194 34.99 4.84 -1.12
C ALA A 194 34.14 6.05 -1.49
N GLN A 195 34.02 6.32 -2.80
CA GLN A 195 33.11 7.34 -3.29
C GLN A 195 31.67 6.84 -3.15
N CYS A 196 30.82 7.62 -2.46
CA CYS A 196 29.40 7.32 -2.34
C CYS A 196 28.69 7.49 -3.69
N LEU A 197 27.99 6.45 -4.15
CA LEU A 197 27.23 6.46 -5.40
C LEU A 197 25.98 7.36 -5.37
N ILE A 198 25.57 7.85 -4.19
CA ILE A 198 24.43 8.78 -4.04
C ILE A 198 24.90 10.23 -4.04
N THR A 199 25.88 10.55 -3.20
CA THR A 199 26.32 11.94 -2.97
C THR A 199 27.53 12.34 -3.80
N GLY A 200 28.27 11.39 -4.37
CA GLY A 200 29.53 11.62 -5.07
C GLY A 200 30.71 11.95 -4.16
N GLN A 201 30.50 12.08 -2.85
CA GLN A 201 31.54 12.40 -1.87
C GLN A 201 32.31 11.15 -1.44
N VAL A 202 33.61 11.29 -1.20
CA VAL A 202 34.46 10.21 -0.66
C VAL A 202 34.33 10.20 0.85
N GLY A 203 34.06 9.02 1.43
CA GLY A 203 33.92 8.85 2.87
C GLY A 203 33.68 7.40 3.25
N ARG A 204 33.35 7.16 4.53
CA ARG A 204 33.02 5.83 5.04
C ARG A 204 31.75 5.30 4.38
N VAL A 205 31.80 4.08 3.87
CA VAL A 205 30.66 3.40 3.23
C VAL A 205 30.04 2.34 4.14
N ALA A 206 28.71 2.20 4.07
CA ALA A 206 27.97 1.25 4.88
C ALA A 206 28.21 -0.19 4.40
N ARG A 207 28.58 -1.09 5.32
CA ARG A 207 28.67 -2.53 5.02
C ARG A 207 27.31 -3.15 4.77
N LEU A 208 26.34 -2.80 5.62
CA LEU A 208 24.95 -3.24 5.56
C LEU A 208 24.05 -2.01 5.59
N HIS A 209 23.04 -2.01 4.73
CA HIS A 209 22.08 -0.91 4.70
C HIS A 209 20.93 -1.17 5.67
N PRO A 210 20.33 -0.12 6.27
CA PRO A 210 19.20 -0.28 7.17
C PRO A 210 18.01 -1.01 6.54
N LYS A 211 17.30 -1.79 7.36
CA LYS A 211 16.10 -2.51 6.94
C LYS A 211 14.91 -1.57 6.82
N ILE A 212 14.06 -1.83 5.84
CA ILE A 212 12.79 -1.13 5.64
C ILE A 212 11.69 -1.93 6.32
N LYS A 213 10.97 -1.28 7.23
CA LYS A 213 9.94 -1.88 8.08
C LYS A 213 8.54 -1.59 7.50
N ASN A 214 7.53 -2.29 7.99
CA ASN A 214 6.10 -2.07 7.68
C ASN A 214 5.67 -2.29 6.21
N VAL A 215 6.48 -2.94 5.39
CA VAL A 215 6.02 -3.41 4.06
C VAL A 215 5.21 -4.68 4.24
N VAL A 216 3.95 -4.67 3.82
CA VAL A 216 3.06 -5.83 3.98
C VAL A 216 3.61 -7.04 3.22
N GLY A 217 3.64 -8.19 3.88
CA GLY A 217 4.20 -9.44 3.35
C GLY A 217 5.72 -9.56 3.47
N ALA A 218 6.43 -8.51 3.94
CA ALA A 218 7.83 -8.60 4.33
C ALA A 218 7.97 -9.11 5.79
N GLN A 219 9.20 -9.43 6.20
CA GLN A 219 9.48 -9.81 7.58
C GLN A 219 9.13 -8.68 8.56
N ILE A 220 8.64 -9.05 9.75
CA ILE A 220 8.27 -8.10 10.82
C ILE A 220 9.49 -7.24 11.23
N SER A 221 10.68 -7.82 11.23
CA SER A 221 11.95 -7.13 11.49
C SER A 221 12.42 -6.22 10.34
N GLY A 222 11.66 -6.16 9.25
CA GLY A 222 11.97 -5.41 8.04
C GLY A 222 12.80 -6.21 7.03
N ALA A 223 12.87 -5.68 5.81
CA ALA A 223 13.64 -6.28 4.71
C ALA A 223 14.61 -5.25 4.13
N PRO A 224 15.82 -5.66 3.70
CA PRO A 224 16.76 -4.76 3.05
C PRO A 224 16.24 -4.31 1.67
N PHE A 225 16.40 -3.02 1.37
CA PHE A 225 16.13 -2.46 0.04
C PHE A 225 17.31 -2.65 -0.92
N VAL A 226 18.53 -2.45 -0.43
CA VAL A 226 19.78 -2.75 -1.12
C VAL A 226 20.51 -3.79 -0.29
N SER A 227 20.87 -4.93 -0.89
CA SER A 227 21.65 -5.96 -0.22
C SER A 227 22.38 -6.86 -1.21
N PHE A 228 23.52 -7.40 -0.76
CA PHE A 228 24.37 -8.32 -1.48
C PHE A 228 24.67 -9.48 -0.52
N ASN A 229 23.87 -10.55 -0.59
CA ASN A 229 23.91 -11.65 0.38
C ASN A 229 24.16 -13.04 -0.25
N PHE A 230 24.51 -13.09 -1.54
CA PHE A 230 25.00 -14.29 -2.21
C PHE A 230 25.99 -13.92 -3.33
N ASP A 231 26.88 -14.85 -3.67
CA ASP A 231 28.07 -14.57 -4.49
C ASP A 231 27.76 -14.07 -5.91
N SER A 232 26.62 -14.45 -6.51
CA SER A 232 26.27 -13.96 -7.85
C SER A 232 25.92 -12.47 -7.90
N LEU A 233 25.83 -11.78 -6.76
CA LEU A 233 25.57 -10.34 -6.69
C LEU A 233 26.84 -9.47 -6.60
N ILE A 234 27.99 -10.07 -6.33
CA ILE A 234 29.25 -9.33 -6.13
C ILE A 234 30.14 -9.36 -7.37
N SER A 235 29.54 -9.21 -8.56
CA SER A 235 30.23 -9.31 -9.86
C SER A 235 31.40 -8.31 -10.03
N TYR A 236 31.41 -7.21 -9.27
CA TYR A 236 32.49 -6.21 -9.30
C TYR A 236 33.62 -6.51 -8.30
N SER A 237 33.51 -7.60 -7.53
CA SER A 237 34.53 -8.06 -6.58
C SER A 237 34.95 -9.51 -6.85
N PRO A 238 35.46 -9.83 -8.04
CA PRO A 238 35.84 -11.20 -8.41
C PRO A 238 36.89 -11.75 -7.45
N GLY A 239 36.73 -13.02 -7.04
CA GLY A 239 37.65 -13.71 -6.12
C GLY A 239 37.45 -13.40 -4.64
N LYS A 240 36.49 -12.53 -4.26
CA LYS A 240 36.10 -12.29 -2.87
C LYS A 240 34.81 -13.04 -2.52
N ARG A 241 34.62 -13.38 -1.25
CA ARG A 241 33.36 -13.97 -0.76
C ARG A 241 32.33 -12.89 -0.47
N CYS A 242 31.05 -13.19 -0.67
CA CYS A 242 29.98 -12.24 -0.38
C CYS A 242 29.94 -11.78 1.09
N SER A 243 30.35 -12.63 2.05
CA SER A 243 30.48 -12.26 3.48
C SER A 243 31.41 -11.07 3.72
N ASP A 244 32.42 -10.94 2.87
CA ASP A 244 33.53 -9.99 3.05
C ASP A 244 33.24 -8.68 2.29
N VAL A 245 32.48 -8.76 1.18
CA VAL A 245 32.16 -7.62 0.32
C VAL A 245 30.84 -6.95 0.71
N GLN A 246 29.74 -7.71 0.88
CA GLN A 246 28.41 -7.19 1.17
C GLN A 246 28.07 -5.92 0.33
N SER A 247 27.59 -4.85 0.96
CA SER A 247 27.17 -3.63 0.27
C SER A 247 28.32 -2.76 -0.24
N TYR A 248 29.57 -3.09 0.09
CA TYR A 248 30.74 -2.41 -0.50
C TYR A 248 30.82 -2.60 -2.02
N ASN A 249 30.14 -3.61 -2.58
CA ASN A 249 30.01 -3.79 -4.03
C ASN A 249 29.25 -2.64 -4.72
N ALA A 250 28.44 -1.89 -3.98
CA ALA A 250 27.78 -0.66 -4.44
C ALA A 250 27.94 0.42 -3.36
N PRO A 251 29.10 1.10 -3.30
CA PRO A 251 29.47 1.94 -2.17
C PRO A 251 28.48 3.08 -1.94
N VAL A 252 27.82 3.07 -0.78
CA VAL A 252 26.94 4.15 -0.31
C VAL A 252 27.40 4.57 1.07
N SER A 253 27.50 5.88 1.33
CA SER A 253 27.95 6.37 2.63
C SER A 253 26.98 5.97 3.74
N ILE A 254 27.48 5.86 4.96
CA ILE A 254 26.66 5.55 6.15
C ILE A 254 25.49 6.54 6.25
N ALA A 255 25.80 7.85 6.16
CA ALA A 255 24.82 8.92 6.19
C ALA A 255 23.74 8.79 5.09
N ALA A 256 24.15 8.54 3.83
CA ALA A 256 23.20 8.43 2.74
C ALA A 256 22.34 7.16 2.85
N SER A 257 22.90 6.06 3.35
CA SER A 257 22.15 4.81 3.57
C SER A 257 21.10 4.96 4.66
N ALA A 258 21.42 5.65 5.75
CA ALA A 258 20.46 6.02 6.78
C ALA A 258 19.38 6.98 6.25
N ALA A 259 19.77 8.04 5.54
CA ALA A 259 18.87 9.06 5.00
C ALA A 259 17.78 8.48 4.09
N TYR A 260 18.17 7.71 3.05
CA TYR A 260 17.18 7.15 2.13
C TYR A 260 16.28 6.14 2.85
N SER A 261 16.80 5.40 3.84
CA SER A 261 16.04 4.39 4.59
C SER A 261 15.01 5.03 5.53
N LYS A 262 15.37 6.13 6.21
CA LYS A 262 14.46 6.93 7.05
C LYS A 262 13.33 7.54 6.20
N SER A 263 13.69 8.15 5.08
CA SER A 263 12.72 8.69 4.10
C SER A 263 11.76 7.62 3.58
N LEU A 264 12.28 6.43 3.25
CA LEU A 264 11.47 5.32 2.77
C LEU A 264 10.50 4.80 3.84
N ASN A 265 10.98 4.59 5.07
CA ASN A 265 10.14 4.19 6.20
C ASN A 265 9.07 5.23 6.54
N TYR A 266 9.40 6.53 6.46
CA TYR A 266 8.44 7.62 6.65
C TYR A 266 7.30 7.55 5.63
N LEU A 267 7.62 7.41 4.35
CA LEU A 267 6.62 7.31 3.28
C LEU A 267 5.74 6.06 3.40
N ILE A 268 6.34 4.92 3.80
CA ILE A 268 5.60 3.67 4.03
C ILE A 268 4.68 3.78 5.26
N ALA A 269 5.10 4.49 6.31
CA ALA A 269 4.30 4.69 7.52
C ALA A 269 3.14 5.69 7.31
N SER A 270 3.32 6.66 6.41
CA SER A 270 2.30 7.65 6.08
C SER A 270 1.02 7.02 5.52
N ASN A 271 -0.13 7.51 5.97
CA ASN A 271 -1.44 7.13 5.43
C ASN A 271 -1.78 7.86 4.12
N THR A 272 -1.05 8.93 3.80
CA THR A 272 -1.30 9.76 2.60
C THR A 272 -0.37 9.38 1.45
N ASN A 273 0.90 9.06 1.74
CA ASN A 273 1.93 8.86 0.71
C ASN A 273 2.01 7.44 0.16
N ARG A 274 1.00 6.60 0.43
CA ARG A 274 0.99 5.20 0.01
C ARG A 274 -0.37 4.77 -0.54
N VAL A 275 -0.33 3.92 -1.55
CA VAL A 275 -1.49 3.17 -2.07
C VAL A 275 -1.08 1.71 -2.19
N ARG A 276 -1.90 0.82 -1.64
CA ARG A 276 -1.64 -0.63 -1.71
C ARG A 276 -2.62 -1.30 -2.66
N LEU A 277 -2.07 -2.00 -3.65
CA LEU A 277 -2.83 -2.80 -4.60
C LEU A 277 -2.24 -4.21 -4.71
N ALA A 278 -2.99 -5.20 -4.21
CA ALA A 278 -2.57 -6.60 -4.10
C ALA A 278 -1.24 -6.75 -3.33
N ASP A 279 -0.23 -7.36 -3.95
CA ASP A 279 1.12 -7.55 -3.39
C ASP A 279 2.00 -6.30 -3.50
N THR A 280 1.53 -5.24 -4.15
CA THR A 280 2.32 -4.04 -4.45
C THR A 280 1.92 -2.88 -3.54
N THR A 281 2.90 -2.35 -2.80
CA THR A 281 2.80 -1.09 -2.06
C THR A 281 3.47 0.00 -2.88
N MET A 282 2.68 0.92 -3.43
CA MET A 282 3.19 2.09 -4.11
C MET A 282 3.33 3.24 -3.11
N ILE A 283 4.50 3.82 -3.02
CA ILE A 283 4.71 5.10 -2.33
C ILE A 283 4.94 6.22 -3.34
N PHE A 284 4.63 7.44 -2.93
CA PHE A 284 4.86 8.63 -3.75
C PHE A 284 5.10 9.88 -2.91
N TRP A 285 5.86 10.82 -3.47
CA TRP A 285 6.15 12.09 -2.84
C TRP A 285 6.41 13.18 -3.88
N ALA A 286 6.16 14.42 -3.48
CA ALA A 286 6.42 15.61 -4.27
C ALA A 286 7.91 15.97 -4.24
N ASP A 287 8.42 16.48 -5.36
CA ASP A 287 9.76 17.04 -5.48
C ASP A 287 9.79 18.52 -5.08
N LYS A 288 9.17 18.86 -3.95
CA LYS A 288 9.18 20.21 -3.39
C LYS A 288 8.93 20.20 -1.88
N LYS A 289 9.22 21.33 -1.24
CA LYS A 289 8.79 21.59 0.14
C LYS A 289 7.30 21.87 0.16
N GLY A 290 6.60 21.37 1.19
CA GLY A 290 5.16 21.63 1.37
C GLY A 290 4.24 20.97 0.33
N GLY A 291 4.69 19.91 -0.36
CA GLY A 291 3.89 19.20 -1.38
C GLY A 291 2.74 18.33 -0.85
N LYS A 292 2.35 18.50 0.41
CA LYS A 292 1.33 17.67 1.09
C LYS A 292 -0.04 17.76 0.41
N VAL A 293 -0.37 18.91 -0.19
CA VAL A 293 -1.64 19.11 -0.90
C VAL A 293 -1.68 18.24 -2.16
N GLU A 294 -0.63 18.26 -2.98
CA GLU A 294 -0.55 17.43 -4.18
C GLU A 294 -0.58 15.94 -3.87
N GLU A 295 0.17 15.53 -2.83
CA GLU A 295 0.21 14.15 -2.35
C GLU A 295 -1.17 13.67 -1.89
N MET A 296 -1.87 14.49 -1.10
CA MET A 296 -3.23 14.20 -0.64
C MET A 296 -4.23 14.08 -1.79
N VAL A 297 -4.17 14.99 -2.76
CA VAL A 297 -5.02 14.94 -3.96
C VAL A 297 -4.78 13.64 -4.76
N LEU A 298 -3.52 13.25 -4.96
CA LEU A 298 -3.19 12.01 -5.66
C LEU A 298 -3.70 10.78 -4.89
N ALA A 299 -3.55 10.77 -3.57
CA ALA A 299 -4.06 9.69 -2.72
C ALA A 299 -5.58 9.50 -2.89
N TRP A 300 -6.34 10.59 -2.78
CA TRP A 300 -7.80 10.57 -2.94
C TRP A 300 -8.24 10.11 -4.32
N CYS A 301 -7.54 10.56 -5.37
CA CYS A 301 -7.88 10.17 -6.75
C CYS A 301 -7.59 8.70 -7.07
N LEU A 302 -6.67 8.05 -6.35
CA LEU A 302 -6.33 6.64 -6.57
C LEU A 302 -7.10 5.68 -5.66
N ASP A 303 -7.21 6.00 -4.36
CA ASP A 303 -7.86 5.12 -3.38
C ASP A 303 -8.56 5.94 -2.28
N PRO A 304 -9.81 6.42 -2.50
CA PRO A 304 -10.55 7.23 -1.53
C PRO A 304 -11.16 6.34 -0.43
N VAL A 305 -10.33 5.63 0.34
CA VAL A 305 -10.75 4.67 1.37
C VAL A 305 -10.44 5.23 2.77
N THR A 306 -11.35 5.04 3.72
CA THR A 306 -11.10 5.31 5.14
C THR A 306 -10.12 4.29 5.70
N VAL A 307 -9.02 4.76 6.29
CA VAL A 307 -8.14 3.91 7.10
C VAL A 307 -8.73 3.85 8.51
N ASP A 308 -9.60 2.88 8.80
CA ASP A 308 -10.01 2.63 10.19
C ASP A 308 -8.81 2.03 10.96
N GLU A 309 -8.43 2.68 12.08
CA GLU A 309 -7.40 2.18 12.99
C GLU A 309 -7.89 0.90 13.71
N GLY A 310 -7.75 -0.26 13.07
CA GLY A 310 -7.95 -1.54 13.75
C GLY A 310 -8.44 -2.73 12.92
N GLU A 311 -8.89 -2.52 11.69
CA GLU A 311 -9.31 -3.64 10.82
C GLU A 311 -8.16 -4.09 9.91
N SER A 312 -7.94 -5.40 9.85
CA SER A 312 -6.99 -6.01 8.93
C SER A 312 -7.31 -5.62 7.48
N ASP A 313 -6.26 -5.22 6.76
CA ASP A 313 -6.22 -4.54 5.45
C ASP A 313 -6.86 -5.31 4.26
N ASP A 314 -7.60 -6.40 4.51
CA ASP A 314 -8.13 -7.32 3.49
C ASP A 314 -9.64 -7.63 3.60
N GLY A 315 -10.38 -7.06 4.56
CA GLY A 315 -11.80 -7.41 4.76
C GLY A 315 -12.82 -6.35 4.32
N ASN A 316 -12.70 -5.13 4.85
CA ASN A 316 -13.76 -4.11 4.79
C ASN A 316 -13.19 -2.70 4.55
N ARG A 317 -12.46 -2.51 3.44
CA ARG A 317 -12.07 -1.17 2.99
C ARG A 317 -13.30 -0.34 2.65
N ARG A 318 -13.71 0.56 3.56
CA ARG A 318 -14.83 1.48 3.35
C ARG A 318 -14.37 2.71 2.58
N ILE A 319 -15.15 3.13 1.59
CA ILE A 319 -14.86 4.36 0.85
C ILE A 319 -15.10 5.54 1.79
N ASP A 320 -14.13 6.45 1.88
CA ASP A 320 -14.33 7.74 2.53
C ASP A 320 -15.23 8.59 1.62
N PRO A 321 -16.48 8.88 2.04
CA PRO A 321 -17.41 9.61 1.19
C PRO A 321 -16.96 11.05 0.93
N VAL A 322 -16.18 11.66 1.82
CA VAL A 322 -15.64 13.02 1.64
C VAL A 322 -14.50 12.99 0.63
N ALA A 323 -13.52 12.10 0.83
CA ALA A 323 -12.40 11.94 -0.09
C ALA A 323 -12.88 11.55 -1.49
N ALA A 324 -13.88 10.66 -1.60
CA ALA A 324 -14.44 10.25 -2.88
C ALA A 324 -15.16 11.40 -3.61
N ARG A 325 -15.89 12.26 -2.89
CA ARG A 325 -16.51 13.46 -3.48
C ARG A 325 -15.47 14.47 -3.95
N GLN A 326 -14.42 14.68 -3.16
CA GLN A 326 -13.31 15.55 -3.54
C GLN A 326 -12.59 15.02 -4.77
N ALA A 327 -12.23 13.73 -4.77
CA ALA A 327 -11.62 13.06 -5.91
C ALA A 327 -12.49 13.20 -7.18
N LYS A 328 -13.79 12.92 -7.09
CA LYS A 328 -14.73 13.06 -8.21
C LYS A 328 -14.74 14.50 -8.75
N THR A 329 -14.85 15.49 -7.87
CA THR A 329 -14.87 16.91 -8.24
C THR A 329 -13.58 17.32 -8.95
N ILE A 330 -12.42 16.90 -8.42
CA ILE A 330 -11.10 17.19 -9.00
C ILE A 330 -10.98 16.54 -10.38
N LEU A 331 -11.35 15.27 -10.51
CA LEU A 331 -11.25 14.52 -11.76
C LEU A 331 -12.19 15.08 -12.84
N GLU A 332 -13.41 15.52 -12.47
CA GLU A 332 -14.34 16.19 -13.40
C GLU A 332 -13.81 17.54 -13.90
N ARG A 333 -13.15 18.30 -13.02
CA ARG A 333 -12.49 19.56 -13.40
C ARG A 333 -11.31 19.30 -14.35
N VAL A 334 -10.44 18.37 -14.00
CA VAL A 334 -9.31 17.97 -14.86
C VAL A 334 -9.80 17.50 -16.22
N ARG A 335 -10.91 16.74 -16.27
CA ARG A 335 -11.54 16.30 -17.53
C ARG A 335 -12.03 17.46 -18.39
N THR A 336 -12.57 18.50 -17.78
CA THR A 336 -13.12 19.69 -18.48
C THR A 336 -12.05 20.75 -18.77
N GLY A 337 -10.78 20.47 -18.46
CA GLY A 337 -9.67 21.40 -18.64
C GLY A 337 -9.65 22.53 -17.59
N LEU A 338 -10.43 22.42 -16.52
CA LEU A 338 -10.47 23.36 -15.42
C LEU A 338 -9.37 23.04 -14.38
N PRO A 339 -8.86 24.04 -13.65
CA PRO A 339 -7.94 23.81 -12.54
C PRO A 339 -8.54 22.86 -11.49
N SER A 340 -7.70 22.02 -10.87
CA SER A 340 -8.10 21.03 -9.85
C SER A 340 -8.79 21.65 -8.63
N GLY A 341 -8.72 22.96 -8.45
CA GLY A 341 -9.64 23.72 -7.61
C GLY A 341 -9.05 24.32 -6.35
N ASP A 342 -7.92 23.78 -5.88
CA ASP A 342 -7.17 24.38 -4.80
C ASP A 342 -6.08 25.29 -5.40
N SER A 343 -6.11 26.58 -5.06
CA SER A 343 -5.07 27.55 -5.43
C SER A 343 -3.66 27.14 -4.98
N LYS A 344 -3.54 26.23 -4.00
CA LYS A 344 -2.27 25.71 -3.49
C LYS A 344 -1.76 24.50 -4.27
N PHE A 345 -2.60 23.86 -5.08
CA PHE A 345 -2.20 22.72 -5.89
C PHE A 345 -1.47 23.21 -7.14
N ASP A 346 -0.22 22.79 -7.30
CA ASP A 346 0.55 23.05 -8.50
C ASP A 346 0.64 21.80 -9.40
N PRO A 347 -0.01 21.79 -10.58
CA PRO A 347 0.03 20.66 -11.51
C PRO A 347 1.42 20.38 -12.08
N GLN A 348 2.31 21.38 -12.09
CA GLN A 348 3.67 21.24 -12.62
C GLN A 348 4.65 20.68 -11.59
N THR A 349 4.23 20.54 -10.33
CA THR A 349 5.07 19.92 -9.30
C THR A 349 5.43 18.50 -9.73
N ARG A 350 6.75 18.27 -9.85
CA ARG A 350 7.31 16.94 -10.15
C ARG A 350 7.06 16.01 -8.96
N CYS A 351 6.83 14.74 -9.24
CA CYS A 351 6.59 13.72 -8.24
C CYS A 351 7.32 12.42 -8.60
N TYR A 352 7.61 11.64 -7.57
CA TYR A 352 8.24 10.33 -7.67
C TYR A 352 7.27 9.25 -7.24
N LEU A 353 7.23 8.13 -7.97
CA LEU A 353 6.39 6.98 -7.66
C LEU A 353 7.25 5.72 -7.63
N LEU A 354 7.20 4.99 -6.52
CA LEU A 354 7.96 3.77 -6.31
C LEU A 354 7.03 2.63 -5.90
N GLY A 355 6.90 1.63 -6.77
CA GLY A 355 6.17 0.39 -6.48
C GLY A 355 7.06 -0.66 -5.85
N LEU A 356 6.77 -1.05 -4.62
CA LEU A 356 7.48 -2.07 -3.85
C LEU A 356 6.65 -3.34 -3.72
N ALA A 357 7.30 -4.49 -3.78
CA ALA A 357 6.68 -5.76 -3.42
C ALA A 357 7.59 -6.53 -2.45
N PRO A 358 7.01 -7.29 -1.51
CA PRO A 358 7.78 -8.16 -0.65
C PRO A 358 8.39 -9.31 -1.46
N ASN A 359 9.62 -9.67 -1.13
CA ASN A 359 10.24 -10.93 -1.48
C ASN A 359 10.93 -11.41 -0.20
N ASN A 360 10.81 -12.69 0.17
CA ASN A 360 11.11 -13.23 1.52
C ASN A 360 12.36 -12.65 2.21
N ALA A 361 13.43 -12.34 1.46
CA ALA A 361 14.67 -11.78 1.98
C ALA A 361 14.93 -10.30 1.61
N ARG A 362 14.16 -9.67 0.71
CA ARG A 362 14.44 -8.35 0.12
C ARG A 362 13.19 -7.63 -0.37
N LEU A 363 13.25 -6.31 -0.46
CA LEU A 363 12.23 -5.56 -1.21
C LEU A 363 12.53 -5.58 -2.71
N SER A 364 11.50 -5.83 -3.51
CA SER A 364 11.60 -5.81 -4.97
C SER A 364 10.96 -4.55 -5.53
N VAL A 365 11.67 -3.83 -6.39
CA VAL A 365 11.13 -2.68 -7.12
C VAL A 365 10.31 -3.18 -8.31
N ARG A 366 8.99 -3.03 -8.26
CA ARG A 366 8.07 -3.38 -9.36
C ARG A 366 8.11 -2.34 -10.47
N PHE A 367 8.15 -1.06 -10.09
CA PHE A 367 8.32 0.05 -11.01
C PHE A 367 8.85 1.28 -10.29
N TRP A 368 9.52 2.14 -11.05
CA TRP A 368 9.91 3.49 -10.67
C TRP A 368 9.46 4.42 -11.79
N GLN A 369 8.72 5.47 -11.44
CA GLN A 369 8.25 6.48 -12.39
C GLN A 369 8.49 7.86 -11.82
N THR A 370 8.82 8.79 -12.71
CA THR A 370 8.83 10.21 -12.41
C THR A 370 7.83 10.90 -13.32
N SER A 371 7.04 11.81 -12.77
CA SER A 371 5.99 12.52 -13.50
C SER A 371 5.71 13.86 -12.83
N ASN A 372 4.66 14.53 -13.24
CA ASN A 372 4.14 15.74 -12.63
C ASN A 372 2.70 15.44 -12.21
N PHE A 373 2.23 16.02 -11.11
CA PHE A 373 0.91 15.71 -10.57
C PHE A 373 -0.22 15.98 -11.58
N GLY A 374 -0.09 17.02 -12.40
CA GLY A 374 -1.06 17.33 -13.45
C GLY A 374 -1.21 16.20 -14.48
N ASP A 375 -0.12 15.60 -14.92
CA ASP A 375 -0.17 14.50 -15.91
C ASP A 375 -0.68 13.20 -15.30
N LEU A 376 -0.32 12.91 -14.05
CA LEU A 376 -0.92 11.80 -13.30
C LEU A 376 -2.43 11.94 -13.19
N LEU A 377 -2.93 13.12 -12.81
CA LEU A 377 -4.36 13.37 -12.68
C LEU A 377 -5.09 13.25 -14.02
N LYS A 378 -4.48 13.67 -15.15
CA LYS A 378 -5.06 13.44 -16.48
C LYS A 378 -5.19 11.95 -16.79
N HIS A 379 -4.15 11.14 -16.53
CA HIS A 379 -4.22 9.71 -16.78
C HIS A 379 -5.21 8.97 -15.87
N ILE A 380 -5.30 9.41 -14.60
CA ILE A 380 -6.29 8.88 -13.65
C ILE A 380 -7.71 9.28 -14.10
N ALA A 381 -7.94 10.53 -14.48
CA ALA A 381 -9.23 10.97 -15.02
C ALA A 381 -9.61 10.17 -16.27
N GLN A 382 -8.64 9.90 -17.15
CA GLN A 382 -8.84 9.05 -18.32
C GLN A 382 -9.19 7.60 -17.94
N HIS A 383 -8.57 7.04 -16.90
CA HIS A 383 -8.94 5.71 -16.38
C HIS A 383 -10.40 5.66 -15.94
N TYR A 384 -10.84 6.65 -15.16
CA TYR A 384 -12.23 6.70 -14.71
C TYR A 384 -13.22 6.92 -15.85
N ASP A 385 -12.87 7.75 -16.85
CA ASP A 385 -13.66 7.93 -18.06
C ASP A 385 -13.76 6.65 -18.92
N ASP A 386 -12.69 5.86 -18.95
CA ASP A 386 -12.68 4.55 -19.62
C ASP A 386 -13.64 3.56 -18.94
N MET A 387 -13.75 3.63 -17.62
CA MET A 387 -14.58 2.76 -16.78
C MET A 387 -16.06 3.16 -16.73
N GLN A 388 -16.42 4.35 -17.20
CA GLN A 388 -17.80 4.83 -17.08
C GLN A 388 -18.78 3.93 -17.86
N ILE A 389 -19.87 3.48 -17.22
CA ILE A 389 -20.90 2.62 -17.83
C ILE A 389 -22.24 2.80 -17.10
N ASP A 390 -23.36 2.54 -17.78
CA ASP A 390 -24.69 2.56 -17.14
C ASP A 390 -24.75 1.63 -15.91
N GLY A 391 -25.41 2.07 -14.84
CA GLY A 391 -25.54 1.31 -13.59
C GLY A 391 -24.38 1.49 -12.59
N LEU A 392 -23.35 2.27 -12.94
CA LEU A 392 -22.23 2.59 -12.06
C LEU A 392 -22.65 3.38 -10.81
N GLU A 393 -23.61 4.30 -10.94
CA GLU A 393 -24.12 5.12 -9.82
C GLU A 393 -24.72 4.26 -8.70
N ARG A 394 -25.38 3.15 -9.05
CA ARG A 394 -25.99 2.20 -8.10
C ARG A 394 -24.95 1.52 -7.18
N ILE A 395 -23.67 1.51 -7.58
CA ILE A 395 -22.57 0.90 -6.82
C ILE A 395 -21.54 1.93 -6.31
N GLY A 396 -21.95 3.21 -6.27
CA GLY A 396 -21.17 4.32 -5.70
C GLY A 396 -20.51 5.25 -6.73
N GLY A 397 -20.70 5.05 -8.04
CA GLY A 397 -20.24 5.96 -9.11
C GLY A 397 -18.75 5.90 -9.43
N MET A 398 -17.86 5.73 -8.44
CA MET A 398 -16.41 5.61 -8.62
C MET A 398 -15.94 4.23 -8.12
N ILE A 399 -15.21 3.49 -8.96
CA ILE A 399 -14.66 2.17 -8.60
C ILE A 399 -13.16 2.31 -8.38
N SER A 400 -12.69 2.12 -7.14
CA SER A 400 -11.25 2.13 -6.87
C SER A 400 -10.53 0.97 -7.58
N PRO A 401 -9.23 1.12 -7.94
CA PRO A 401 -8.45 0.05 -8.54
C PRO A 401 -8.46 -1.25 -7.73
N TRP A 402 -8.53 -1.16 -6.40
CA TRP A 402 -8.66 -2.33 -5.52
C TRP A 402 -9.98 -3.07 -5.73
N ARG A 403 -11.11 -2.35 -5.80
CA ARG A 403 -12.43 -2.96 -6.08
C ARG A 403 -12.45 -3.64 -7.45
N ILE A 404 -11.76 -3.07 -8.43
CA ILE A 404 -11.58 -3.71 -9.75
C ILE A 404 -10.88 -5.06 -9.59
N LEU A 405 -9.68 -5.10 -8.99
CA LEU A 405 -8.94 -6.36 -8.85
C LEU A 405 -9.69 -7.39 -8.01
N ARG A 406 -10.36 -6.97 -6.94
CA ARG A 406 -11.20 -7.85 -6.12
C ARG A 406 -12.32 -8.50 -6.93
N ALA A 407 -13.03 -7.73 -7.77
CA ALA A 407 -14.10 -8.26 -8.62
C ALA A 407 -13.60 -9.26 -9.69
N LEU A 408 -12.30 -9.23 -10.00
CA LEU A 408 -11.64 -10.13 -10.94
C LEU A 408 -11.02 -11.37 -10.30
N ALA A 409 -10.87 -11.37 -8.97
CA ALA A 409 -10.32 -12.49 -8.22
C ALA A 409 -11.33 -13.65 -8.12
N VAL A 410 -10.81 -14.88 -8.01
CA VAL A 410 -11.64 -16.06 -7.73
C VAL A 410 -12.30 -15.87 -6.36
N GLN A 411 -13.62 -16.07 -6.30
CA GLN A 411 -14.45 -15.85 -5.10
C GLN A 411 -14.35 -14.43 -4.51
N GLU A 412 -13.83 -13.46 -5.28
CA GLU A 412 -13.54 -12.10 -4.80
C GLU A 412 -12.60 -12.05 -3.58
N GLU A 413 -11.76 -13.08 -3.40
CA GLU A 413 -10.78 -13.11 -2.31
C GLU A 413 -9.46 -12.43 -2.73
N PRO A 414 -8.92 -11.48 -1.96
CA PRO A 414 -7.69 -10.75 -2.31
C PRO A 414 -6.48 -11.65 -2.58
N LYS A 415 -6.34 -12.77 -1.85
CA LYS A 415 -5.25 -13.74 -2.03
C LYS A 415 -5.24 -14.42 -3.41
N ASN A 416 -6.37 -14.40 -4.14
CA ASN A 416 -6.51 -15.00 -5.47
C ASN A 416 -6.20 -14.00 -6.60
N ILE A 417 -5.80 -12.76 -6.29
CA ILE A 417 -5.33 -11.81 -7.28
C ILE A 417 -3.95 -12.27 -7.77
N PRO A 418 -3.71 -12.41 -9.09
CA PRO A 418 -2.41 -12.84 -9.58
C PRO A 418 -1.27 -11.93 -9.10
N PRO A 419 -0.12 -12.51 -8.69
CA PRO A 419 1.08 -11.75 -8.39
C PRO A 419 1.44 -10.83 -9.57
N LEU A 420 2.02 -9.66 -9.28
CA LEU A 420 2.38 -8.62 -10.27
C LEU A 420 1.24 -7.79 -10.84
N LEU A 421 0.01 -8.31 -10.90
CA LEU A 421 -1.10 -7.63 -11.58
C LEU A 421 -1.39 -6.26 -10.96
N GLY A 422 -1.31 -6.15 -9.63
CA GLY A 422 -1.47 -4.88 -8.91
C GLY A 422 -0.50 -3.81 -9.39
N GLY A 423 0.80 -4.10 -9.37
CA GLY A 423 1.82 -3.16 -9.84
C GLY A 423 1.71 -2.82 -11.33
N GLN A 424 1.42 -3.80 -12.19
CA GLN A 424 1.25 -3.58 -13.63
C GLN A 424 0.02 -2.72 -13.92
N PHE A 425 -1.08 -2.93 -13.21
CA PHE A 425 -2.31 -2.18 -13.38
C PHE A 425 -2.15 -0.73 -12.89
N LEU A 426 -1.54 -0.51 -11.72
CA LEU A 426 -1.21 0.85 -11.24
C LEU A 426 -0.35 1.59 -12.26
N LYS A 427 0.71 0.95 -12.76
CA LYS A 427 1.59 1.57 -13.77
C LYS A 427 0.81 1.96 -15.03
N ALA A 428 -0.09 1.11 -15.52
CA ALA A 428 -0.92 1.42 -16.68
C ALA A 428 -1.88 2.60 -16.43
N ILE A 429 -2.45 2.72 -15.22
CA ILE A 429 -3.28 3.87 -14.82
C ILE A 429 -2.44 5.15 -14.80
N LEU A 430 -1.28 5.13 -14.13
CA LEU A 430 -0.46 6.30 -13.87
C LEU A 430 0.30 6.82 -15.10
N SER A 431 0.61 5.91 -16.03
CA SER A 431 1.32 6.27 -17.26
C SER A 431 0.41 6.44 -18.48
N GLY A 432 -0.90 6.17 -18.36
CA GLY A 432 -1.83 6.21 -19.51
C GLY A 432 -1.62 5.11 -20.56
N HIS A 433 -0.69 4.17 -20.35
CA HIS A 433 -0.42 3.05 -21.26
C HIS A 433 -1.56 2.03 -21.27
N MET A 434 -1.46 1.08 -22.21
CA MET A 434 -2.38 -0.04 -22.33
C MET A 434 -2.46 -0.84 -21.03
N TYR A 435 -3.67 -1.23 -20.62
CA TYR A 435 -3.85 -2.10 -19.46
C TYR A 435 -3.22 -3.48 -19.70
N PRO A 436 -2.81 -4.20 -18.63
CA PRO A 436 -2.32 -5.57 -18.76
C PRO A 436 -3.37 -6.47 -19.40
N HIS A 437 -3.01 -7.26 -20.42
CA HIS A 437 -3.91 -8.24 -21.04
C HIS A 437 -4.49 -9.24 -20.03
N THR A 438 -3.73 -9.55 -18.98
CA THR A 438 -4.19 -10.38 -17.86
C THR A 438 -5.45 -9.82 -17.19
N LEU A 439 -5.56 -8.50 -17.04
CA LEU A 439 -6.74 -7.84 -16.46
C LEU A 439 -8.00 -8.15 -17.29
N TYR A 440 -7.89 -8.04 -18.60
CA TYR A 440 -8.96 -8.30 -19.55
C TYR A 440 -9.38 -9.78 -19.57
N ASN A 441 -8.38 -10.67 -19.62
CA ASN A 441 -8.62 -12.12 -19.61
C ASN A 441 -9.33 -12.57 -18.34
N LEU A 442 -8.95 -12.02 -17.18
CA LEU A 442 -9.64 -12.29 -15.91
C LEU A 442 -11.08 -11.79 -15.96
N ALA A 443 -11.33 -10.57 -16.47
CA ALA A 443 -12.68 -10.02 -16.55
C ALA A 443 -13.60 -10.89 -17.42
N ILE A 444 -13.13 -11.33 -18.58
CA ILE A 444 -13.86 -12.27 -19.43
C ILE A 444 -14.11 -13.59 -18.71
N ASN A 445 -13.07 -14.20 -18.15
CA ASN A 445 -13.19 -15.50 -17.49
C ASN A 445 -14.16 -15.46 -16.29
N ARG A 446 -14.11 -14.40 -15.47
CA ARG A 446 -15.06 -14.22 -14.36
C ARG A 446 -16.50 -14.02 -14.84
N CYS A 447 -16.71 -13.34 -15.97
CA CYS A 447 -18.03 -13.22 -16.59
C CYS A 447 -18.54 -14.56 -17.15
N ARG A 448 -17.65 -15.42 -17.66
CA ARG A 448 -18.00 -16.74 -18.22
C ARG A 448 -18.40 -17.76 -17.16
N ILE A 449 -17.81 -17.67 -15.98
CA ILE A 449 -18.10 -18.56 -14.85
C ILE A 449 -19.37 -18.06 -14.15
N GLY A 450 -20.44 -18.86 -14.14
CA GLY A 450 -21.68 -18.55 -13.40
C GLY A 450 -21.54 -18.70 -11.88
N GLY A 451 -22.61 -18.41 -11.13
CA GLY A 451 -22.68 -18.56 -9.67
C GLY A 451 -22.64 -17.23 -8.89
N GLU A 452 -22.74 -17.32 -7.55
CA GLU A 452 -22.91 -16.19 -6.63
C GLU A 452 -21.83 -15.11 -6.77
N HIS A 453 -20.58 -15.51 -6.92
CA HIS A 453 -19.43 -14.61 -7.13
C HIS A 453 -19.00 -14.52 -8.61
N GLY A 454 -19.75 -15.11 -9.53
CA GLY A 454 -19.48 -15.20 -10.96
C GLY A 454 -20.40 -14.31 -11.80
N GLY A 455 -20.30 -14.40 -13.12
CA GLY A 455 -21.21 -13.74 -14.06
C GLY A 455 -20.89 -12.28 -14.36
N VAL A 456 -21.70 -11.69 -15.22
CA VAL A 456 -21.52 -10.31 -15.65
C VAL A 456 -22.07 -9.37 -14.58
N ASN A 457 -21.23 -8.45 -14.10
CA ASN A 457 -21.62 -7.38 -13.20
C ASN A 457 -21.07 -6.03 -13.71
N THR A 458 -21.49 -4.93 -13.08
CA THR A 458 -21.09 -3.57 -13.48
C THR A 458 -19.57 -3.37 -13.49
N VAL A 459 -18.85 -3.87 -12.48
CA VAL A 459 -17.39 -3.70 -12.37
C VAL A 459 -16.65 -4.44 -13.48
N ARG A 460 -17.03 -5.69 -13.78
CA ARG A 460 -16.42 -6.51 -14.82
C ARG A 460 -16.75 -5.97 -16.21
N ALA A 461 -17.99 -5.56 -16.46
CA ALA A 461 -18.39 -4.93 -17.71
C ALA A 461 -17.64 -3.60 -17.93
N ALA A 462 -17.55 -2.75 -16.90
CA ALA A 462 -16.76 -1.53 -16.94
C ALA A 462 -15.27 -1.80 -17.22
N THR A 463 -14.69 -2.85 -16.65
CA THR A 463 -13.29 -3.23 -16.88
C THR A 463 -13.06 -3.68 -18.33
N ILE A 464 -13.94 -4.51 -18.88
CA ILE A 464 -13.90 -4.96 -20.28
C ILE A 464 -14.02 -3.74 -21.21
N LYS A 465 -14.98 -2.86 -20.93
CA LYS A 465 -15.18 -1.62 -21.66
C LYS A 465 -13.92 -0.75 -21.65
N ALA A 466 -13.37 -0.49 -20.46
CA ALA A 466 -12.21 0.36 -20.29
C ALA A 466 -11.00 -0.17 -21.07
N PHE A 467 -10.82 -1.49 -21.08
CA PHE A 467 -9.78 -2.13 -21.87
C PHE A 467 -9.96 -1.89 -23.36
N LEU A 468 -11.14 -2.18 -23.91
CA LEU A 468 -11.42 -2.01 -25.34
C LEU A 468 -11.34 -0.54 -25.76
N LYS A 469 -11.98 0.36 -25.01
CA LYS A 469 -11.97 1.81 -25.27
C LYS A 469 -10.54 2.35 -25.32
N ARG A 470 -9.72 2.01 -24.32
CA ARG A 470 -8.31 2.43 -24.28
C ARG A 470 -7.49 1.83 -25.42
N LYS A 471 -7.70 0.55 -25.75
CA LYS A 471 -7.04 -0.12 -26.88
C LYS A 471 -7.29 0.64 -28.19
N TYR A 472 -8.56 0.92 -28.50
CA TYR A 472 -8.92 1.59 -29.75
C TYR A 472 -8.40 3.03 -29.80
N ARG A 473 -8.44 3.75 -28.68
CA ARG A 473 -7.85 5.08 -28.57
C ARG A 473 -6.37 5.09 -28.91
N LEU A 474 -5.60 4.18 -28.30
CA LEU A 474 -4.16 4.07 -28.53
C LEU A 474 -3.82 3.60 -29.96
N GLN A 475 -4.75 2.89 -30.62
CA GLN A 475 -4.62 2.47 -32.01
C GLN A 475 -5.17 3.50 -33.02
N GLY A 476 -5.71 4.64 -32.55
CA GLY A 476 -6.33 5.66 -33.41
C GLY A 476 -7.66 5.26 -34.05
N GLN A 477 -8.31 4.19 -33.56
CA GLN A 477 -9.56 3.65 -34.09
C GLN A 477 -10.78 4.35 -33.48
N LYS A 478 -11.01 5.61 -33.84
CA LYS A 478 -12.08 6.44 -33.24
C LYS A 478 -13.48 5.83 -33.36
N GLN A 479 -13.79 5.22 -34.50
CA GLN A 479 -15.10 4.57 -34.72
C GLN A 479 -15.33 3.41 -33.75
N GLU A 480 -14.35 2.54 -33.55
CA GLU A 480 -14.44 1.43 -32.60
C GLU A 480 -14.48 1.93 -31.14
N GLU A 481 -13.74 3.00 -30.83
CA GLU A 481 -13.80 3.64 -29.51
C GLU A 481 -15.21 4.16 -29.19
N GLU A 482 -15.86 4.83 -30.15
CA GLU A 482 -17.23 5.33 -30.02
C GLU A 482 -18.26 4.20 -29.93
N LEU A 483 -18.07 3.10 -30.67
CA LEU A 483 -18.95 1.93 -30.63
C LEU A 483 -18.95 1.24 -29.25
N VAL A 484 -17.85 1.36 -28.50
CA VAL A 484 -17.77 0.99 -27.07
C VAL A 484 -18.36 2.13 -26.20
N SER A 485 -19.59 2.52 -26.54
CA SER A 485 -20.31 3.61 -25.88
C SER A 485 -20.75 3.26 -24.46
N MET A 486 -21.36 4.22 -23.76
CA MET A 486 -21.79 4.07 -22.35
C MET A 486 -23.10 3.30 -22.18
N SER A 487 -23.92 3.24 -23.23
CA SER A 487 -25.30 2.76 -23.17
C SER A 487 -25.61 1.77 -24.31
N LEU A 488 -26.85 1.26 -24.30
CA LEU A 488 -27.33 0.34 -25.34
C LEU A 488 -27.35 1.01 -26.72
N ASN A 489 -26.44 0.58 -27.60
CA ASN A 489 -26.50 0.89 -29.03
C ASN A 489 -27.15 -0.26 -29.82
N GLU A 490 -28.41 -0.08 -30.22
CA GLU A 490 -29.13 -1.12 -30.98
C GLU A 490 -28.63 -1.29 -32.41
N ASN A 491 -27.98 -0.25 -32.96
CA ASN A 491 -27.45 -0.20 -34.31
C ASN A 491 -25.96 -0.55 -34.39
N ASN A 492 -25.39 -1.13 -33.34
CA ASN A 492 -23.98 -1.54 -33.34
C ASN A 492 -23.71 -2.58 -34.46
N PRO A 493 -22.75 -2.37 -35.36
CA PRO A 493 -22.47 -3.28 -36.47
C PRO A 493 -21.78 -4.58 -36.04
N SER A 494 -21.26 -4.66 -34.81
CA SER A 494 -20.57 -5.85 -34.33
C SER A 494 -21.54 -7.02 -34.11
N GLY A 495 -21.37 -8.09 -34.90
CA GLY A 495 -22.11 -9.34 -34.70
C GLY A 495 -21.95 -9.89 -33.28
N ALA A 496 -20.76 -9.81 -32.68
CA ALA A 496 -20.52 -10.25 -31.31
C ALA A 496 -21.36 -9.46 -30.28
N TYR A 497 -21.46 -8.14 -30.44
CA TYR A 497 -22.31 -7.30 -29.59
C TYR A 497 -23.79 -7.64 -29.75
N GLN A 498 -24.26 -7.85 -30.98
CA GLN A 498 -25.64 -8.26 -31.27
C GLN A 498 -25.97 -9.63 -30.66
N LEU A 499 -25.04 -10.59 -30.70
CA LEU A 499 -25.20 -11.89 -30.03
C LEU A 499 -25.34 -11.74 -28.50
N GLY A 500 -24.57 -10.84 -27.90
CA GLY A 500 -24.72 -10.51 -26.47
C GLY A 500 -26.11 -9.97 -26.14
N ARG A 501 -26.61 -9.02 -26.95
CA ARG A 501 -27.98 -8.50 -26.81
C ARG A 501 -29.03 -9.60 -26.96
N LEU A 502 -28.89 -10.43 -27.99
CA LEU A 502 -29.78 -11.57 -28.23
C LEU A 502 -29.83 -12.48 -27.01
N PHE A 503 -28.67 -12.82 -26.43
CA PHE A 503 -28.61 -13.66 -25.24
C PHE A 503 -29.37 -13.03 -24.05
N SER A 504 -29.21 -11.73 -23.81
CA SER A 504 -29.95 -10.99 -22.77
C SER A 504 -31.47 -11.03 -22.99
N LEU A 505 -31.94 -10.85 -24.23
CA LEU A 505 -33.36 -10.93 -24.56
C LEU A 505 -33.91 -12.35 -24.33
N LEU A 506 -33.18 -13.39 -24.76
CA LEU A 506 -33.57 -14.78 -24.55
C LEU A 506 -33.64 -15.14 -23.06
N GLU A 507 -32.72 -14.62 -22.24
CA GLU A 507 -32.74 -14.81 -20.79
C GLU A 507 -33.94 -14.09 -20.15
N LYS A 508 -34.25 -12.88 -20.62
CA LYS A 508 -35.42 -12.14 -20.16
C LYS A 508 -36.72 -12.88 -20.48
N VAL A 509 -36.89 -13.39 -21.70
CA VAL A 509 -38.04 -14.21 -22.07
C VAL A 509 -38.19 -15.42 -21.13
N GLN A 510 -37.09 -16.10 -20.82
CA GLN A 510 -37.12 -17.23 -19.90
C GLN A 510 -37.60 -16.81 -18.50
N ARG A 511 -37.07 -15.70 -17.97
CA ARG A 511 -37.48 -15.14 -16.67
C ARG A 511 -38.96 -14.75 -16.65
N ASP A 512 -39.42 -14.03 -17.67
CA ASP A 512 -40.80 -13.57 -17.77
C ASP A 512 -41.79 -14.74 -17.87
N ALA A 513 -41.39 -15.86 -18.51
CA ALA A 513 -42.24 -17.03 -18.71
C ALA A 513 -42.31 -17.99 -17.50
N LEU A 514 -41.26 -18.05 -16.68
CA LEU A 514 -41.15 -19.03 -15.57
C LEU A 514 -41.15 -18.40 -14.18
N GLY A 515 -40.98 -17.07 -14.08
CA GLY A 515 -40.97 -16.33 -12.82
C GLY A 515 -39.99 -16.91 -11.80
N ASN A 516 -40.46 -17.07 -10.56
CA ASN A 516 -39.66 -17.58 -9.44
C ASN A 516 -39.44 -19.11 -9.45
N GLN A 517 -39.96 -19.86 -10.44
CA GLN A 517 -39.80 -21.32 -10.53
C GLN A 517 -38.49 -21.77 -11.20
N ILE A 518 -37.55 -20.85 -11.43
CA ILE A 518 -36.30 -21.12 -12.15
C ILE A 518 -35.21 -21.60 -11.18
N ASN A 519 -34.84 -22.89 -11.30
CA ASN A 519 -33.68 -23.45 -10.56
C ASN A 519 -32.31 -23.05 -11.15
N ALA A 520 -32.24 -22.82 -12.46
CA ALA A 520 -31.02 -22.33 -13.14
C ALA A 520 -31.40 -21.64 -14.47
N THR A 521 -30.84 -20.47 -14.73
CA THR A 521 -31.11 -19.70 -15.95
C THR A 521 -30.27 -20.21 -17.13
N ILE A 522 -30.65 -19.85 -18.36
CA ILE A 522 -29.79 -20.10 -19.54
C ILE A 522 -28.41 -19.45 -19.39
N ARG A 523 -28.32 -18.34 -18.64
CA ARG A 523 -27.04 -17.70 -18.31
C ARG A 523 -26.13 -18.64 -17.53
N ASP A 524 -26.65 -19.29 -16.49
CA ASP A 524 -25.83 -20.15 -15.61
C ASP A 524 -25.29 -21.39 -16.36
N ARG A 525 -26.00 -21.87 -17.38
CA ARG A 525 -25.64 -23.08 -18.13
C ARG A 525 -24.87 -22.80 -19.43
N TYR A 526 -25.24 -21.74 -20.15
CA TYR A 526 -24.83 -21.55 -21.53
C TYR A 526 -24.01 -20.28 -21.77
N PHE A 527 -23.88 -19.34 -20.82
CA PHE A 527 -23.20 -18.07 -21.09
C PHE A 527 -21.75 -18.26 -21.56
N GLY A 528 -20.97 -19.08 -20.85
CA GLY A 528 -19.56 -19.32 -21.18
C GLY A 528 -19.33 -20.04 -22.52
N ALA A 529 -20.32 -20.81 -23.00
CA ALA A 529 -20.30 -21.47 -24.31
C ALA A 529 -20.85 -20.55 -25.40
N ALA A 530 -21.95 -19.83 -25.14
CA ALA A 530 -22.53 -18.85 -26.07
C ALA A 530 -21.57 -17.70 -26.38
N SER A 531 -20.75 -17.28 -25.41
CA SER A 531 -19.74 -16.23 -25.64
C SER A 531 -18.55 -16.74 -26.46
N ALA A 532 -18.20 -18.04 -26.41
CA ALA A 532 -17.00 -18.57 -27.06
C ALA A 532 -17.29 -19.28 -28.39
N THR A 533 -18.41 -20.00 -28.47
CA THR A 533 -18.85 -20.80 -29.63
C THR A 533 -20.34 -20.56 -29.93
N PRO A 534 -20.73 -19.38 -30.46
CA PRO A 534 -22.13 -19.04 -30.67
C PRO A 534 -22.88 -20.02 -31.57
N GLY A 535 -22.26 -20.47 -32.66
CA GLY A 535 -22.87 -21.34 -33.67
C GLY A 535 -23.40 -22.68 -33.13
N SER A 536 -22.82 -23.22 -32.05
CA SER A 536 -23.28 -24.47 -31.45
C SER A 536 -24.38 -24.28 -30.40
N VAL A 537 -24.54 -23.07 -29.86
CA VAL A 537 -25.40 -22.80 -28.69
C VAL A 537 -26.65 -22.01 -29.07
N PHE A 538 -26.53 -20.97 -29.90
CA PHE A 538 -27.67 -20.11 -30.24
C PHE A 538 -28.83 -20.84 -30.94
N PRO A 539 -28.61 -21.79 -31.87
CA PRO A 539 -29.72 -22.57 -32.44
C PRO A 539 -30.55 -23.30 -31.38
N LEU A 540 -29.88 -23.86 -30.36
CA LEU A 540 -30.54 -24.51 -29.22
C LEU A 540 -31.34 -23.49 -28.40
N LEU A 541 -30.73 -22.35 -28.05
CA LEU A 541 -31.39 -21.31 -27.25
C LEU A 541 -32.61 -20.71 -27.97
N MET A 542 -32.51 -20.48 -29.28
CA MET A 542 -33.63 -20.00 -30.09
C MET A 542 -34.80 -20.98 -30.08
N ARG A 543 -34.53 -22.28 -30.21
CA ARG A 543 -35.57 -23.31 -30.11
C ARG A 543 -36.24 -23.32 -28.73
N LEU A 544 -35.47 -23.21 -27.64
CA LEU A 544 -36.00 -23.15 -26.28
C LEU A 544 -36.86 -21.88 -26.07
N SER A 545 -36.42 -20.74 -26.60
CA SER A 545 -37.11 -19.47 -26.42
C SER A 545 -38.54 -19.47 -26.98
N ARG A 546 -38.81 -20.16 -28.10
CA ARG A 546 -40.17 -20.27 -28.67
C ARG A 546 -41.20 -20.78 -27.66
N HIS A 547 -40.82 -21.76 -26.84
CA HIS A 547 -41.69 -22.31 -25.81
C HIS A 547 -41.93 -21.33 -24.65
N HIS A 548 -40.95 -20.46 -24.36
CA HIS A 548 -41.07 -19.43 -23.34
C HIS A 548 -41.87 -18.22 -23.84
N ILE A 549 -41.66 -17.79 -25.09
CA ILE A 549 -42.41 -16.69 -25.73
C ILE A 549 -43.91 -16.99 -25.71
N ALA A 550 -44.31 -18.23 -26.05
CA ALA A 550 -45.72 -18.64 -26.03
C ALA A 550 -46.37 -18.60 -24.63
N LYS A 551 -45.57 -18.57 -23.56
CA LYS A 551 -46.04 -18.57 -22.16
C LYS A 551 -45.91 -17.21 -21.47
N ALA A 552 -45.22 -16.24 -22.07
CA ALA A 552 -44.95 -14.94 -21.45
C ALA A 552 -46.04 -13.91 -21.82
N ASP A 553 -46.49 -13.12 -20.85
CA ASP A 553 -47.56 -12.11 -21.02
C ASP A 553 -47.24 -11.06 -22.11
N TYR A 554 -45.96 -10.76 -22.33
CA TYR A 554 -45.47 -9.83 -23.35
C TYR A 554 -44.61 -10.51 -24.43
N GLY A 555 -44.85 -11.81 -24.69
CA GLY A 555 -44.07 -12.63 -25.62
C GLY A 555 -43.91 -12.00 -27.01
N ASN A 556 -45.00 -11.48 -27.60
CA ASN A 556 -44.98 -10.90 -28.95
C ASN A 556 -44.07 -9.66 -29.08
N ALA A 557 -43.99 -8.82 -28.04
CA ALA A 557 -43.13 -7.64 -28.06
C ALA A 557 -41.64 -8.01 -27.95
N MET A 558 -41.33 -9.09 -27.22
CA MET A 558 -39.97 -9.60 -27.09
C MET A 558 -39.53 -10.36 -28.34
N ASP A 559 -40.44 -11.11 -28.98
CA ASP A 559 -40.18 -11.82 -30.23
C ASP A 559 -39.80 -10.84 -31.36
N LYS A 560 -40.50 -9.71 -31.47
CA LYS A 560 -40.12 -8.62 -32.39
C LYS A 560 -38.69 -8.13 -32.15
N LYS A 561 -38.29 -7.88 -30.90
CA LYS A 561 -36.92 -7.45 -30.57
C LYS A 561 -35.88 -8.52 -30.89
N ILE A 562 -36.21 -9.79 -30.65
CA ILE A 562 -35.34 -10.91 -31.01
C ILE A 562 -35.16 -10.94 -32.54
N GLN A 563 -36.25 -10.80 -33.28
CA GLN A 563 -36.23 -10.76 -34.74
C GLN A 563 -35.41 -9.57 -35.26
N ASP A 564 -35.55 -8.39 -34.66
CA ASP A 564 -34.78 -7.19 -35.02
C ASP A 564 -33.27 -7.39 -34.85
N VAL A 565 -32.84 -8.13 -33.81
CA VAL A 565 -31.42 -8.46 -33.60
C VAL A 565 -30.95 -9.52 -34.58
N VAL A 566 -31.75 -10.57 -34.83
CA VAL A 566 -31.41 -11.65 -35.76
C VAL A 566 -31.32 -11.15 -37.21
N ASN A 567 -32.22 -10.25 -37.63
CA ASN A 567 -32.21 -9.66 -38.97
C ASN A 567 -30.95 -8.82 -39.27
N ARG A 568 -30.17 -8.48 -38.25
CA ARG A 568 -28.92 -7.74 -38.38
C ARG A 568 -27.68 -8.64 -38.46
N MET A 569 -27.88 -9.96 -38.46
CA MET A 569 -26.82 -10.95 -38.48
C MET A 569 -26.99 -11.88 -39.67
N ASP A 570 -25.92 -12.09 -40.44
CA ASP A 570 -25.96 -12.99 -41.59
C ASP A 570 -25.94 -14.47 -41.17
N ALA A 571 -25.14 -14.80 -40.14
CA ALA A 571 -25.00 -16.15 -39.62
C ALA A 571 -24.48 -16.15 -38.17
N PHE A 572 -24.66 -17.27 -37.47
CA PHE A 572 -24.01 -17.49 -36.17
C PHE A 572 -22.56 -17.93 -36.37
N PRO A 573 -21.55 -17.17 -35.87
CA PRO A 573 -20.15 -17.51 -36.04
C PRO A 573 -19.78 -18.77 -35.23
N SER A 574 -18.83 -19.56 -35.74
CA SER A 574 -18.37 -20.78 -35.09
C SER A 574 -17.63 -20.49 -33.77
N HIS A 575 -16.81 -19.43 -33.75
CA HIS A 575 -16.01 -19.01 -32.62
C HIS A 575 -15.96 -17.49 -32.52
N LEU A 576 -15.80 -16.96 -31.30
CA LEU A 576 -15.47 -15.55 -31.04
C LEU A 576 -14.08 -15.44 -30.40
N ASN A 577 -13.25 -14.54 -30.92
CA ASN A 577 -11.98 -14.20 -30.31
C ASN A 577 -12.17 -13.44 -28.98
N LEU A 578 -11.10 -13.18 -28.23
CA LEU A 578 -11.20 -12.54 -26.92
C LEU A 578 -11.77 -11.11 -26.98
N GLU A 579 -11.49 -10.35 -28.03
CA GLU A 579 -12.06 -9.01 -28.21
C GLU A 579 -13.57 -9.08 -28.46
N GLU A 580 -13.97 -9.98 -29.35
CA GLU A 580 -15.38 -10.25 -29.67
C GLU A 580 -16.14 -10.79 -28.45
N GLN A 581 -15.51 -11.64 -27.63
CA GLN A 581 -16.06 -12.08 -26.35
C GLN A 581 -16.32 -10.90 -25.40
N GLY A 582 -15.43 -9.90 -25.39
CA GLY A 582 -15.68 -8.66 -24.66
C GLY A 582 -16.87 -7.88 -25.22
N LYS A 583 -16.93 -7.71 -26.55
CA LYS A 583 -18.07 -7.05 -27.22
C LYS A 583 -19.41 -7.76 -26.92
N PHE A 584 -19.40 -9.10 -26.90
CA PHE A 584 -20.54 -9.93 -26.48
C PHE A 584 -20.98 -9.62 -25.05
N ILE A 585 -20.04 -9.62 -24.10
CA ILE A 585 -20.34 -9.33 -22.68
C ILE A 585 -20.91 -7.91 -22.51
N LEU A 586 -20.36 -6.92 -23.24
CA LEU A 586 -20.88 -5.55 -23.21
C LEU A 586 -22.30 -5.45 -23.79
N GLY A 587 -22.56 -6.10 -24.94
CA GLY A 587 -23.90 -6.12 -25.54
C GLY A 587 -24.93 -6.77 -24.62
N TYR A 588 -24.55 -7.86 -23.96
CA TYR A 588 -25.38 -8.50 -22.93
C TYR A 588 -25.64 -7.57 -21.74
N TYR A 589 -24.60 -6.92 -21.22
CA TYR A 589 -24.73 -6.02 -20.07
C TYR A 589 -25.62 -4.82 -20.36
N HIS A 590 -25.39 -4.11 -21.48
CA HIS A 590 -26.19 -2.94 -21.85
C HIS A 590 -27.67 -3.31 -22.09
N GLN A 591 -27.93 -4.44 -22.75
CA GLN A 591 -29.30 -4.89 -22.96
C GLN A 591 -30.00 -5.25 -21.64
N ASN A 592 -29.28 -5.85 -20.69
CA ASN A 592 -29.79 -6.11 -19.35
C ASN A 592 -30.08 -4.81 -18.59
N GLN A 593 -29.19 -3.82 -18.58
CA GLN A 593 -29.45 -2.54 -17.91
C GLN A 593 -30.69 -1.84 -18.47
N ALA A 594 -30.84 -1.80 -19.80
CA ALA A 594 -32.02 -1.25 -20.45
C ALA A 594 -33.31 -2.01 -20.11
N ASN A 595 -33.21 -3.33 -19.88
CA ASN A 595 -34.34 -4.16 -19.47
C ASN A 595 -34.82 -3.86 -18.04
N TYR A 596 -33.91 -3.52 -17.12
CA TYR A 596 -34.22 -3.15 -15.73
C TYR A 596 -34.78 -1.73 -15.61
N GLN A 597 -34.23 -0.75 -16.33
CA GLN A 597 -34.75 0.64 -16.28
C GLN A 597 -36.22 0.74 -16.72
N LYS A 598 -36.65 -0.12 -17.65
CA LYS A 598 -38.05 -0.18 -18.09
C LYS A 598 -38.98 -0.88 -17.09
N SER A 599 -38.47 -1.82 -16.27
CA SER A 599 -39.30 -2.43 -15.22
C SER A 599 -39.54 -1.47 -14.06
N ASP A 600 -38.53 -0.68 -13.67
CA ASP A 600 -38.66 0.30 -12.56
C ASP A 600 -39.69 1.38 -12.90
N LYS A 601 -39.66 1.93 -14.13
CA LYS A 601 -40.67 2.92 -14.59
C LYS A 601 -42.10 2.36 -14.63
N ASN A 602 -42.26 1.10 -15.04
CA ASN A 602 -43.58 0.46 -15.10
C ASN A 602 -44.15 0.11 -13.70
N LEU A 603 -43.31 0.05 -12.66
CA LEU A 603 -43.73 -0.12 -11.27
C LEU A 603 -44.16 1.23 -10.67
N GLU A 604 -43.41 2.30 -10.93
CA GLU A 604 -43.78 3.67 -10.52
C GLU A 604 -45.11 4.16 -11.13
N GLU A 605 -45.42 3.78 -12.38
CA GLU A 605 -46.70 4.11 -13.03
C GLU A 605 -47.90 3.26 -12.56
N LYS A 606 -47.67 2.20 -11.78
CA LYS A 606 -48.75 1.36 -11.20
C LYS A 606 -49.09 1.70 -9.76
N ASP A 607 -48.16 2.35 -9.05
CA ASP A 607 -48.31 2.77 -7.65
C ASP A 607 -48.67 4.26 -7.49
N GLY A 608 -48.80 5.01 -8.58
CA GLY A 608 -49.33 6.38 -8.64
C GLY A 608 -50.66 6.44 -9.38
#